data_AF-A0A2R4ME59-F1
#
_entry.id   AF-A0A2R4ME59-F1
#
_cell.length_a   1.000
_cell.length_b   1.000
_cell.length_c   1.000
_cell.angle_alpha   90.00
_cell.angle_beta   90.00
_cell.angle_gamma   90.00
#
_symmetry.space_group_name_H-M   'P 1'
#
loop_
_entity.id
_entity.type
_entity.pdbx_description
1 polymer ?
#
loop_
_entity_poly.entity_id
_entity_poly.type
_entity_poly.pdbx_seq_one_letter_code
_entity_poly.pdbx_strand_id
1 'polypeptide(L)'
;MNDMAHQENTDQQDWTYWQKALAGDKPPVHEGDPQSGFYRRRLKKNGPFVPVAIWRDGDDWVALVDGKPADAMYLWTWVCDKPITKAEYDRVSNGEPWSDAPIFDPTATNDLRNSDPENELEALKDQIESAKAGIAEFEKIESDEAQVKAQALRARLNELSNEADKKRTAEKKPHLDAGKAVDAKWQPLVKDAKANAEKIKKAMSAYETEKLKKQREEQARLEQQRRETEEAAKRDEEMGRPKAADATPPPETDTTPEQTAPAPIKGNYGRAASVSVVKVVTGISDQGALYAFLKDHPELKQTMIDLAQRAVKKGFEVPGVSIDEQAKVS
;
A
#
# COMPACT_ATOMS: atom_id res chain seq x y z
N MET A 1 61.92 12.94 -34.44
CA MET A 1 62.92 13.41 -33.47
C MET A 1 62.46 14.74 -32.90
N ASN A 2 61.91 14.73 -31.70
CA ASN A 2 62.06 15.85 -30.75
C ASN A 2 61.79 15.26 -29.37
N ASP A 3 62.88 14.76 -28.82
CA ASP A 3 63.01 14.30 -27.44
C ASP A 3 63.58 15.47 -26.63
N MET A 4 63.32 15.47 -25.32
CA MET A 4 63.72 16.44 -24.29
C MET A 4 62.92 17.75 -24.20
N ALA A 5 62.04 17.80 -23.21
CA ALA A 5 62.27 18.59 -22.00
C ALA A 5 61.02 18.54 -21.12
N HIS A 6 61.04 17.75 -20.05
CA HIS A 6 60.39 17.96 -18.74
C HIS A 6 60.98 16.91 -17.77
N GLN A 7 62.31 16.90 -17.65
CA GLN A 7 63.01 16.41 -16.48
C GLN A 7 63.40 17.66 -15.70
N GLU A 8 62.66 17.99 -14.64
CA GLU A 8 63.11 18.82 -13.53
C GLU A 8 62.04 18.76 -12.42
N ASN A 9 62.51 18.72 -11.16
CA ASN A 9 61.76 18.61 -9.89
C ASN A 9 61.19 17.24 -9.46
N THR A 10 62.07 16.24 -9.32
CA THR A 10 61.83 15.06 -8.45
C THR A 10 62.49 15.24 -7.08
N ASP A 11 62.66 16.47 -6.59
CA ASP A 11 63.18 16.73 -5.25
C ASP A 11 62.08 17.25 -4.34
N GLN A 12 61.79 16.44 -3.31
CA GLN A 12 60.99 16.77 -2.12
C GLN A 12 59.47 16.56 -2.19
N GLN A 13 59.00 15.49 -2.85
CA GLN A 13 57.72 14.92 -2.42
C GLN A 13 57.92 14.13 -1.12
N ASP A 14 57.54 14.75 0.00
CA ASP A 14 57.53 14.10 1.30
C ASP A 14 56.31 13.18 1.43
N TRP A 15 56.57 11.88 1.26
CA TRP A 15 55.58 10.81 1.41
C TRP A 15 55.53 10.22 2.83
N THR A 16 56.28 10.79 3.77
CA THR A 16 56.49 10.22 5.12
C THR A 16 55.17 10.06 5.88
N TYR A 17 54.28 11.05 5.81
CA TYR A 17 52.96 10.96 6.45
C TYR A 17 52.17 9.78 5.88
N TRP A 18 52.04 9.71 4.56
CA TRP A 18 51.25 8.68 3.87
C TRP A 18 51.77 7.27 4.14
N GLN A 19 53.10 7.08 4.14
CA GLN A 19 53.71 5.79 4.46
C GLN A 19 53.44 5.36 5.91
N LYS A 20 53.56 6.28 6.88
CA LYS A 20 53.24 6.00 8.29
C LYS A 20 51.76 5.71 8.50
N ALA A 21 50.89 6.51 7.89
CA ALA A 21 49.44 6.32 7.96
C ALA A 21 49.02 4.96 7.36
N LEU A 22 49.66 4.53 6.25
CA LEU A 22 49.45 3.21 5.67
C LEU A 22 49.93 2.06 6.57
N ALA A 23 51.00 2.27 7.33
CA ALA A 23 51.48 1.30 8.31
C ALA A 23 50.59 1.18 9.56
N GLY A 24 49.53 2.01 9.66
CA GLY A 24 48.59 2.03 10.79
C GLY A 24 48.99 3.00 11.90
N ASP A 25 50.07 3.76 11.74
CA ASP A 25 50.41 4.84 12.65
C ASP A 25 49.40 5.98 12.50
N LYS A 26 49.29 6.81 13.55
CA LYS A 26 48.44 8.02 13.54
C LYS A 26 49.32 9.27 13.69
N PRO A 27 50.03 9.71 12.63
CA PRO A 27 50.81 10.93 12.69
C PRO A 27 49.92 12.13 13.02
N PRO A 28 50.45 13.19 13.67
CA PRO A 28 49.69 14.39 13.98
C PRO A 28 49.07 15.00 12.71
N VAL A 29 47.78 15.34 12.78
CA VAL A 29 47.05 16.01 11.70
C VAL A 29 46.91 17.48 12.05
N HIS A 30 47.45 18.36 11.20
CA HIS A 30 47.28 19.80 11.32
C HIS A 30 46.34 20.31 10.23
N GLU A 31 45.36 21.14 10.63
CA GLU A 31 44.51 21.85 9.69
C GLU A 31 45.37 22.88 8.93
N GLY A 32 45.23 22.92 7.60
CA GLY A 32 46.03 23.83 6.77
C GLY A 32 47.41 23.30 6.35
N ASP A 33 47.73 22.04 6.65
CA ASP A 33 49.01 21.41 6.26
C ASP A 33 48.77 20.08 5.50
N PRO A 34 48.31 20.14 4.24
CA PRO A 34 48.07 18.95 3.44
C PRO A 34 49.34 18.13 3.29
N GLN A 35 49.21 16.80 3.30
CA GLN A 35 50.34 15.88 3.14
C GLN A 35 50.20 15.08 1.86
N SER A 36 51.30 14.95 1.12
CA SER A 36 51.35 14.17 -0.12
C SER A 36 50.98 12.72 0.16
N GLY A 37 50.08 12.16 -0.65
CA GLY A 37 49.58 10.82 -0.42
C GLY A 37 48.43 10.43 -1.33
N PHE A 38 48.08 9.16 -1.26
CA PHE A 38 46.88 8.60 -1.88
C PHE A 38 45.88 8.24 -0.78
N TYR A 39 44.65 8.71 -0.94
CA TYR A 39 43.59 8.60 0.04
C TYR A 39 42.25 8.25 -0.61
N ARG A 40 41.23 8.02 0.21
CA ARG A 40 39.84 7.85 -0.23
C ARG A 40 38.86 8.73 0.54
N ARG A 41 37.81 9.22 -0.12
CA ARG A 41 36.75 10.00 0.53
C ARG A 41 35.36 9.68 -0.01
N ARG A 42 34.31 10.06 0.72
CA ARG A 42 32.92 10.02 0.21
C ARG A 42 32.47 11.43 -0.17
N LEU A 43 31.88 11.62 -1.36
CA LEU A 43 31.40 12.94 -1.80
C LEU A 43 30.09 13.38 -1.13
N LYS A 44 29.32 12.45 -0.60
CA LYS A 44 28.07 12.69 0.12
C LYS A 44 27.92 11.68 1.26
N LYS A 45 27.10 12.01 2.26
CA LYS A 45 26.76 11.08 3.36
C LYS A 45 26.25 9.75 2.77
N ASN A 46 26.87 8.64 3.17
CA ASN A 46 26.59 7.28 2.68
C ASN A 46 26.83 7.04 1.16
N GLY A 47 27.51 7.94 0.43
CA GLY A 47 27.90 7.72 -0.96
C GLY A 47 29.13 6.80 -1.12
N PRO A 48 29.45 6.31 -2.33
CA PRO A 48 30.63 5.48 -2.56
C PRO A 48 31.93 6.24 -2.26
N PHE A 49 32.99 5.48 -1.97
CA PHE A 49 34.34 6.04 -1.89
C PHE A 49 34.85 6.42 -3.29
N VAL A 50 35.53 7.55 -3.38
CA VAL A 50 36.24 8.02 -4.58
C VAL A 50 37.74 8.17 -4.27
N PRO A 51 38.62 7.89 -5.25
CA PRO A 51 40.06 7.99 -5.07
C PRO A 51 40.49 9.46 -4.99
N VAL A 52 41.48 9.73 -4.15
CA VAL A 52 42.04 11.06 -3.90
C VAL A 52 43.57 10.99 -3.98
N ALA A 53 44.18 11.89 -4.73
CA ALA A 53 45.62 12.10 -4.73
C ALA A 53 45.93 13.55 -4.32
N ILE A 54 46.94 13.72 -3.47
CA ILE A 54 47.49 15.01 -3.07
C ILE A 54 48.99 14.96 -3.30
N TRP A 55 49.55 15.96 -3.97
CA TRP A 55 50.99 16.08 -4.17
C TRP A 55 51.41 17.55 -4.34
N ARG A 56 52.72 17.81 -4.25
CA ARG A 56 53.30 19.11 -4.55
C ARG A 56 53.71 19.20 -6.01
N ASP A 57 53.35 20.32 -6.64
CA ASP A 57 53.81 20.72 -7.97
C ASP A 57 54.45 22.11 -7.86
N GLY A 58 55.79 22.14 -7.77
CA GLY A 58 56.52 23.36 -7.39
C GLY A 58 56.17 23.84 -5.98
N ASP A 59 55.81 25.11 -5.84
CA ASP A 59 55.39 25.73 -4.58
C ASP A 59 53.90 25.51 -4.25
N ASP A 60 53.14 24.93 -5.17
CA ASP A 60 51.69 24.77 -5.06
C ASP A 60 51.28 23.34 -4.64
N TRP A 61 50.15 23.26 -3.93
CA TRP A 61 49.50 22.00 -3.60
C TRP A 61 48.45 21.64 -4.63
N VAL A 62 48.61 20.46 -5.23
CA VAL A 62 47.66 19.92 -6.20
C VAL A 62 46.91 18.75 -5.57
N ALA A 63 45.60 18.73 -5.72
CA ALA A 63 44.78 17.59 -5.38
C ALA A 63 43.83 17.20 -6.50
N LEU A 64 43.67 15.89 -6.67
CA LEU A 64 42.64 15.30 -7.52
C LEU A 64 41.68 14.48 -6.67
N VAL A 65 40.39 14.69 -6.90
CA VAL A 65 39.30 13.86 -6.37
C VAL A 65 38.59 13.27 -7.57
N ASP A 66 38.65 11.94 -7.73
CA ASP A 66 38.03 11.25 -8.86
C ASP A 66 38.50 11.81 -10.22
N GLY A 67 39.81 12.10 -10.32
CA GLY A 67 40.43 12.71 -11.52
C GLY A 67 40.12 14.19 -11.74
N LYS A 68 39.33 14.83 -10.86
CA LYS A 68 38.98 16.26 -10.97
C LYS A 68 39.80 17.12 -10.01
N PRO A 69 40.27 18.31 -10.44
CA PRO A 69 40.96 19.25 -9.57
C PRO A 69 40.14 19.60 -8.32
N ALA A 70 40.79 19.61 -7.17
CA ALA A 70 40.22 20.01 -5.89
C ALA A 70 41.23 20.84 -5.09
N ASP A 71 40.74 21.62 -4.14
CA ASP A 71 41.57 22.35 -3.20
C ASP A 71 42.13 21.37 -2.15
N ALA A 72 43.45 21.16 -2.18
CA ALA A 72 44.17 20.30 -1.25
C ALA A 72 44.02 20.74 0.20
N MET A 73 43.96 22.05 0.44
CA MET A 73 43.92 22.66 1.76
C MET A 73 42.60 22.33 2.48
N TYR A 74 41.49 22.49 1.75
CA TYR A 74 40.16 22.12 2.22
C TYR A 74 39.98 20.59 2.30
N LEU A 75 40.56 19.85 1.36
CA LEU A 75 40.38 18.41 1.23
C LEU A 75 41.05 17.62 2.36
N TRP A 76 42.20 18.09 2.83
CA TRP A 76 43.10 17.37 3.72
C TRP A 76 42.42 16.78 4.97
N THR A 77 41.65 17.60 5.69
CA THR A 77 40.99 17.20 6.94
C THR A 77 39.99 16.06 6.77
N TRP A 78 39.47 15.86 5.54
CA TRP A 78 38.50 14.81 5.23
C TRP A 78 39.14 13.47 4.84
N VAL A 79 40.44 13.48 4.50
CA VAL A 79 41.13 12.33 3.89
C VAL A 79 42.32 11.82 4.71
N CYS A 80 42.85 12.63 5.63
CA CYS A 80 44.04 12.34 6.43
C CYS A 80 44.01 11.02 7.22
N ASP A 81 42.83 10.48 7.53
CA ASP A 81 42.59 9.24 8.28
C ASP A 81 42.30 8.01 7.40
N LYS A 82 42.30 8.17 6.06
CA LYS A 82 41.91 7.12 5.11
C LYS A 82 42.95 6.93 4.00
N PRO A 83 44.20 6.57 4.34
CA PRO A 83 45.23 6.31 3.35
C PRO A 83 44.91 5.03 2.55
N ILE A 84 45.28 5.03 1.27
CA ILE A 84 45.19 3.86 0.38
C ILE A 84 46.53 3.63 -0.30
N THR A 85 46.80 2.39 -0.73
CA THR A 85 48.05 2.10 -1.46
C THR A 85 48.00 2.77 -2.84
N LYS A 86 49.17 3.09 -3.41
CA LYS A 86 49.24 3.64 -4.77
C LYS A 86 48.65 2.67 -5.79
N ALA A 87 48.86 1.36 -5.61
CA ALA A 87 48.26 0.33 -6.45
C ALA A 87 46.72 0.34 -6.37
N GLU A 88 46.15 0.52 -5.18
CA GLU A 88 44.70 0.64 -5.00
C GLU A 88 44.15 1.91 -5.65
N TYR A 89 44.86 3.03 -5.51
CA TYR A 89 44.53 4.28 -6.20
C TYR A 89 44.52 4.11 -7.72
N ASP A 90 45.62 3.61 -8.30
CA ASP A 90 45.77 3.43 -9.75
C ASP A 90 44.66 2.52 -10.30
N ARG A 91 44.33 1.46 -9.57
CA ARG A 91 43.28 0.50 -9.93
C ARG A 91 41.89 1.16 -9.96
N VAL A 92 41.49 1.83 -8.88
CA VAL A 92 40.17 2.48 -8.80
C VAL A 92 40.08 3.68 -9.74
N SER A 93 41.18 4.43 -9.94
CA SER A 93 41.25 5.50 -10.94
C SER A 93 41.07 5.00 -12.37
N ASN A 94 41.43 3.75 -12.67
CA ASN A 94 41.18 3.10 -13.97
C ASN A 94 39.76 2.50 -14.10
N GLY A 95 38.89 2.71 -13.11
CA GLY A 95 37.49 2.27 -13.14
C GLY A 95 37.24 0.88 -12.57
N GLU A 96 38.24 0.24 -11.96
CA GLU A 96 38.06 -1.02 -11.25
C GLU A 96 37.45 -0.82 -9.84
N PRO A 97 36.75 -1.82 -9.28
CA PRO A 97 36.15 -1.73 -7.95
C PRO A 97 37.20 -1.73 -6.81
N TRP A 98 36.83 -1.16 -5.66
CA TRP A 98 37.64 -1.18 -4.44
C TRP A 98 37.89 -2.61 -3.94
N SER A 99 39.06 -2.88 -3.36
CA SER A 99 39.49 -4.25 -3.02
C SER A 99 38.79 -4.77 -1.77
N ASP A 100 38.34 -3.83 -0.94
CA ASP A 100 37.48 -4.05 0.22
C ASP A 100 35.99 -3.91 -0.11
N ALA A 101 35.62 -3.69 -1.38
CA ALA A 101 34.23 -3.80 -1.78
C ALA A 101 33.81 -5.28 -1.66
N PRO A 102 32.65 -5.59 -1.07
CA PRO A 102 32.08 -6.93 -1.18
C PRO A 102 32.01 -7.27 -2.68
N ILE A 103 32.38 -8.51 -3.04
CA ILE A 103 32.35 -9.02 -4.42
C ILE A 103 30.90 -8.93 -4.91
N PHE A 104 30.57 -7.79 -5.49
CA PHE A 104 29.32 -7.43 -6.11
C PHE A 104 29.75 -6.59 -7.29
N ASP A 105 29.52 -7.11 -8.49
CA ASP A 105 29.79 -6.42 -9.74
C ASP A 105 28.94 -5.13 -9.80
N PRO A 106 29.52 -3.93 -9.65
CA PRO A 106 28.78 -2.68 -9.69
C PRO A 106 28.56 -2.20 -11.13
N THR A 107 29.19 -2.83 -12.13
CA THR A 107 29.17 -2.36 -13.53
C THR A 107 27.87 -2.66 -14.24
N ALA A 108 26.99 -3.51 -13.68
CA ALA A 108 25.63 -3.71 -14.17
C ALA A 108 24.72 -2.46 -14.07
N THR A 109 25.19 -1.32 -13.55
CA THR A 109 24.35 -0.12 -13.33
C THR A 109 24.74 1.13 -14.12
N ASN A 110 25.81 1.12 -14.93
CA ASN A 110 26.28 2.36 -15.59
C ASN A 110 25.95 2.51 -17.08
N ASP A 111 25.41 1.48 -17.75
CA ASP A 111 25.03 1.55 -19.18
C ASP A 111 23.60 2.04 -19.43
N LEU A 112 22.79 2.26 -18.40
CA LEU A 112 21.37 2.59 -18.55
C LEU A 112 21.07 4.10 -18.68
N ARG A 113 22.09 4.96 -18.74
CA ARG A 113 21.84 6.42 -18.80
C ARG A 113 21.36 6.92 -20.17
N ASN A 114 21.29 6.06 -21.18
CA ASN A 114 20.73 6.35 -22.51
C ASN A 114 19.98 5.15 -23.13
N SER A 115 19.44 4.25 -22.30
CA SER A 115 18.76 3.05 -22.82
C SER A 115 17.26 3.30 -23.07
N ASP A 116 16.76 2.75 -24.17
CA ASP A 116 15.33 2.67 -24.51
C ASP A 116 14.50 2.12 -23.31
N PRO A 117 13.28 2.62 -23.03
CA PRO A 117 12.38 2.08 -22.00
C PRO A 117 12.27 0.55 -21.97
N GLU A 118 12.33 -0.10 -23.13
CA GLU A 118 12.25 -1.55 -23.24
C GLU A 118 13.52 -2.25 -22.67
N ASN A 119 14.68 -1.62 -22.85
CA ASN A 119 15.95 -2.07 -22.29
C ASN A 119 16.03 -1.79 -20.77
N GLU A 120 15.40 -0.72 -20.27
CA GLU A 120 15.28 -0.46 -18.83
C GLU A 120 14.41 -1.48 -18.08
N LEU A 121 13.34 -1.98 -18.72
CA LEU A 121 12.48 -3.01 -18.14
C LEU A 121 13.20 -4.36 -18.06
N GLU A 122 13.86 -4.77 -19.14
CA GLU A 122 14.65 -6.02 -19.16
C GLU A 122 15.81 -5.95 -18.16
N ALA A 123 16.51 -4.81 -18.07
CA ALA A 123 17.57 -4.64 -17.07
C ALA A 123 17.05 -4.73 -15.61
N LEU A 124 15.86 -4.19 -15.33
CA LEU A 124 15.23 -4.35 -14.01
C LEU A 124 14.81 -5.79 -13.73
N LYS A 125 14.31 -6.53 -14.74
CA LYS A 125 14.00 -7.95 -14.59
C LYS A 125 15.27 -8.75 -14.27
N ASP A 126 16.35 -8.53 -14.99
CA ASP A 126 17.62 -9.22 -14.76
C ASP A 126 18.18 -8.95 -13.37
N GLN A 127 18.11 -7.69 -12.89
CA GLN A 127 18.53 -7.33 -11.54
C GLN A 127 17.66 -8.00 -10.46
N ILE A 128 16.34 -8.10 -10.68
CA ILE A 128 15.43 -8.78 -9.75
C ILE A 128 15.71 -10.29 -9.74
N GLU A 129 15.89 -10.93 -10.89
CA GLU A 129 16.20 -12.36 -10.96
C GLU A 129 17.55 -12.68 -10.33
N SER A 130 18.57 -11.84 -10.56
CA SER A 130 19.87 -11.95 -9.88
C SER A 130 19.73 -11.84 -8.35
N ALA A 131 18.97 -10.86 -7.85
CA ALA A 131 18.72 -10.73 -6.42
C ALA A 131 17.92 -11.91 -5.86
N LYS A 132 16.96 -12.45 -6.62
CA LYS A 132 16.15 -13.61 -6.20
C LYS A 132 16.97 -14.88 -6.02
N ALA A 133 18.09 -15.04 -6.75
CA ALA A 133 18.95 -16.21 -6.63
C ALA A 133 19.49 -16.42 -5.21
N GLY A 134 19.67 -15.33 -4.43
CA GLY A 134 20.13 -15.39 -3.04
C GLY A 134 19.04 -15.69 -2.00
N ILE A 135 17.76 -15.78 -2.38
CA ILE A 135 16.66 -15.95 -1.40
C ILE A 135 16.71 -17.33 -0.72
N ALA A 136 17.11 -18.38 -1.44
CA ALA A 136 17.15 -19.74 -0.92
C ALA A 136 18.11 -19.88 0.28
N GLU A 137 19.13 -19.04 0.37
CA GLU A 137 20.08 -19.01 1.50
C GLU A 137 19.44 -18.52 2.81
N PHE A 138 18.26 -17.89 2.75
CA PHE A 138 17.57 -17.28 3.90
C PHE A 138 16.24 -17.96 4.25
N GLU A 139 15.99 -19.19 3.78
CA GLU A 139 14.79 -19.97 4.16
C GLU A 139 14.73 -20.22 5.68
N LYS A 140 15.91 -20.42 6.29
CA LYS A 140 16.07 -20.50 7.75
C LYS A 140 17.23 -19.63 8.19
N ILE A 141 16.94 -18.64 9.04
CA ILE A 141 17.93 -17.71 9.59
C ILE A 141 18.22 -18.15 11.03
N GLU A 142 19.43 -18.64 11.27
CA GLU A 142 19.85 -19.15 12.59
C GLU A 142 20.93 -18.28 13.26
N SER A 143 21.38 -17.19 12.62
CA SER A 143 22.41 -16.31 13.16
C SER A 143 22.14 -14.84 12.88
N ASP A 144 22.65 -13.97 13.74
CA ASP A 144 22.57 -12.51 13.59
C ASP A 144 23.25 -12.03 12.30
N GLU A 145 24.36 -12.67 11.90
CA GLU A 145 25.03 -12.38 10.64
C GLU A 145 24.16 -12.74 9.42
N ALA A 146 23.46 -13.88 9.47
CA ALA A 146 22.50 -14.26 8.44
C ALA A 146 21.31 -13.29 8.43
N GLN A 147 20.87 -12.79 9.59
CA GLN A 147 19.82 -11.78 9.69
C GLN A 147 20.22 -10.44 9.05
N VAL A 148 21.46 -9.99 9.26
CA VAL A 148 21.99 -8.77 8.63
C VAL A 148 22.07 -8.92 7.10
N LYS A 149 22.55 -10.07 6.61
CA LYS A 149 22.62 -10.36 5.17
C LYS A 149 21.23 -10.46 4.53
N ALA A 150 20.29 -11.13 5.20
CA ALA A 150 18.91 -11.23 4.76
C ALA A 150 18.25 -9.85 4.66
N GLN A 151 18.51 -8.98 5.65
CA GLN A 151 17.98 -7.61 5.64
C GLN A 151 18.57 -6.77 4.50
N ALA A 152 19.85 -6.94 4.18
CA ALA A 152 20.47 -6.27 3.03
C ALA A 152 19.83 -6.72 1.70
N LEU A 153 19.63 -8.03 1.51
CA LEU A 153 18.97 -8.56 0.32
C LEU A 153 17.52 -8.06 0.22
N ARG A 154 16.78 -8.07 1.33
CA ARG A 154 15.42 -7.52 1.42
C ARG A 154 15.39 -6.04 1.02
N ALA A 155 16.33 -5.23 1.52
CA ALA A 155 16.41 -3.82 1.18
C ALA A 155 16.64 -3.61 -0.32
N ARG A 156 17.51 -4.41 -0.94
CA ARG A 156 17.77 -4.35 -2.40
C ARG A 156 16.53 -4.73 -3.23
N LEU A 157 15.84 -5.80 -2.86
CA LEU A 157 14.60 -6.21 -3.54
C LEU A 157 13.52 -5.13 -3.43
N ASN A 158 13.41 -4.48 -2.27
CA ASN A 158 12.48 -3.37 -2.08
C ASN A 158 12.85 -2.14 -2.94
N GLU A 159 14.13 -1.81 -3.06
CA GLU A 159 14.61 -0.74 -3.93
C GLU A 159 14.23 -1.00 -5.40
N LEU A 160 14.52 -2.21 -5.91
CA LEU A 160 14.18 -2.63 -7.26
C LEU A 160 12.66 -2.61 -7.50
N SER A 161 11.88 -3.08 -6.53
CA SER A 161 10.42 -3.04 -6.60
C SER A 161 9.88 -1.61 -6.66
N ASN A 162 10.44 -0.69 -5.85
CA ASN A 162 10.05 0.71 -5.86
C ASN A 162 10.43 1.41 -7.17
N GLU A 163 11.60 1.08 -7.75
CA GLU A 163 11.99 1.62 -9.06
C GLU A 163 11.03 1.15 -10.16
N ALA A 164 10.71 -0.15 -10.19
CA ALA A 164 9.74 -0.70 -11.12
C ALA A 164 8.36 -0.04 -10.98
N ASP A 165 7.87 0.15 -9.74
CA ASP A 165 6.57 0.81 -9.52
C ASP A 165 6.57 2.28 -9.94
N LYS A 166 7.69 2.99 -9.75
CA LYS A 166 7.86 4.37 -10.20
C LYS A 166 7.76 4.47 -11.72
N LYS A 167 8.46 3.60 -12.46
CA LYS A 167 8.40 3.56 -13.95
C LYS A 167 7.01 3.20 -14.43
N ARG A 168 6.42 2.12 -13.88
CA ARG A 168 5.03 1.71 -14.15
C ARG A 168 4.04 2.84 -13.92
N THR A 169 4.19 3.59 -12.82
CA THR A 169 3.31 4.71 -12.50
C THR A 169 3.52 5.88 -13.46
N ALA A 170 4.76 6.19 -13.85
CA ALA A 170 5.06 7.22 -14.83
C ALA A 170 4.44 6.93 -16.21
N GLU A 171 4.58 5.69 -16.70
CA GLU A 171 3.98 5.25 -17.96
C GLU A 171 2.44 5.23 -17.90
N LYS A 172 1.88 4.75 -16.79
CA LYS A 172 0.42 4.64 -16.62
C LYS A 172 -0.25 6.00 -16.36
N LYS A 173 0.48 6.98 -15.83
CA LYS A 173 -0.05 8.30 -15.46
C LYS A 173 -0.82 9.01 -16.58
N PRO A 174 -0.30 9.19 -17.81
CA PRO A 174 -1.05 9.84 -18.88
C PRO A 174 -2.37 9.14 -19.21
N HIS A 175 -2.40 7.81 -19.18
CA HIS A 175 -3.62 7.04 -19.43
C HIS A 175 -4.65 7.18 -18.30
N LEU A 176 -4.19 7.19 -17.03
CA LEU A 176 -5.07 7.44 -15.89
C LEU A 176 -5.61 8.86 -15.89
N ASP A 177 -4.78 9.85 -16.22
CA ASP A 177 -5.21 11.24 -16.27
C ASP A 177 -6.17 11.48 -17.46
N ALA A 178 -5.97 10.80 -18.60
CA ALA A 178 -6.94 10.77 -19.70
C ALA A 178 -8.27 10.11 -19.27
N GLY A 179 -8.20 8.97 -18.57
CA GLY A 179 -9.38 8.30 -18.01
C GLY A 179 -10.15 9.21 -17.05
N LYS A 180 -9.45 9.87 -16.12
CA LYS A 180 -10.05 10.88 -15.21
C LYS A 180 -10.69 12.04 -15.97
N ALA A 181 -10.10 12.48 -17.08
CA ALA A 181 -10.67 13.56 -17.89
C ALA A 181 -11.97 13.12 -18.59
N VAL A 182 -12.05 11.87 -19.06
CA VAL A 182 -13.29 11.27 -19.57
C VAL A 182 -14.32 11.17 -18.45
N ASP A 183 -13.93 10.62 -17.30
CA ASP A 183 -14.80 10.51 -16.13
C ASP A 183 -15.32 11.87 -15.68
N ALA A 184 -14.49 12.91 -15.65
CA ALA A 184 -14.89 14.26 -15.26
C ALA A 184 -16.02 14.81 -16.17
N LYS A 185 -16.03 14.44 -17.46
CA LYS A 185 -17.08 14.86 -18.41
C LYS A 185 -18.39 14.08 -18.21
N TRP A 186 -18.30 12.77 -18.00
CA TRP A 186 -19.48 11.89 -18.04
C TRP A 186 -20.05 11.54 -16.67
N GLN A 187 -19.21 11.42 -15.64
CA GLN A 187 -19.64 11.05 -14.29
C GLN A 187 -20.67 12.02 -13.70
N PRO A 188 -20.61 13.35 -13.90
CA PRO A 188 -21.66 14.25 -13.43
C PRO A 188 -23.03 13.92 -14.04
N LEU A 189 -23.10 13.66 -15.34
CA LEU A 189 -24.33 13.28 -16.04
C LEU A 189 -24.87 11.94 -15.57
N VAL A 190 -23.98 10.94 -15.44
CA VAL A 190 -24.33 9.61 -14.93
C VAL A 190 -24.84 9.69 -13.49
N LYS A 191 -24.16 10.45 -12.63
CA LYS A 191 -24.54 10.62 -11.23
C LYS A 191 -25.85 11.37 -11.10
N ASP A 192 -26.06 12.44 -11.85
CA ASP A 192 -27.32 13.20 -11.82
C ASP A 192 -28.50 12.33 -12.30
N ALA A 193 -28.35 11.65 -13.45
CA ALA A 193 -29.38 10.76 -13.98
C ALA A 193 -29.70 9.62 -13.00
N LYS A 194 -28.68 8.97 -12.41
CA LYS A 194 -28.88 7.94 -11.39
C LYS A 194 -29.52 8.48 -10.12
N ALA A 195 -29.10 9.66 -9.66
CA ALA A 195 -29.68 10.28 -8.47
C ALA A 195 -31.17 10.59 -8.66
N ASN A 196 -31.55 11.14 -9.82
CA ASN A 196 -32.94 11.44 -10.13
C ASN A 196 -33.76 10.16 -10.37
N ALA A 197 -33.19 9.13 -11.01
CA ALA A 197 -33.83 7.82 -11.11
C ALA A 197 -34.07 7.16 -9.74
N GLU A 198 -33.10 7.23 -8.81
CA GLU A 198 -33.27 6.73 -7.45
C GLU A 198 -34.30 7.54 -6.64
N LYS A 199 -34.42 8.85 -6.87
CA LYS A 199 -35.53 9.65 -6.27
C LYS A 199 -36.89 9.14 -6.73
N ILE A 200 -37.06 8.91 -8.04
CA ILE A 200 -38.32 8.38 -8.60
C ILE A 200 -38.60 6.98 -8.05
N LYS A 201 -37.59 6.11 -8.02
CA LYS A 201 -37.70 4.77 -7.44
C LYS A 201 -38.12 4.81 -5.97
N LYS A 202 -37.54 5.70 -5.15
CA LYS A 202 -37.96 5.87 -3.75
C LYS A 202 -39.42 6.30 -3.64
N ALA A 203 -39.88 7.23 -4.50
CA ALA A 203 -41.28 7.63 -4.54
C ALA A 203 -42.20 6.47 -4.95
N MET A 204 -41.81 5.67 -5.95
CA MET A 204 -42.54 4.46 -6.35
C MET A 204 -42.60 3.44 -5.20
N SER A 205 -41.49 3.19 -4.50
CA SER A 205 -41.45 2.28 -3.35
C SER A 205 -42.31 2.77 -2.19
N ALA A 206 -42.32 4.08 -1.91
CA ALA A 206 -43.18 4.68 -0.88
C ALA A 206 -44.66 4.49 -1.24
N TYR A 207 -45.04 4.77 -2.49
CA TYR A 207 -46.40 4.57 -2.98
C TYR A 207 -46.85 3.11 -2.91
N GLU A 208 -46.01 2.16 -3.37
CA GLU A 208 -46.34 0.72 -3.26
C GLU A 208 -46.42 0.26 -1.80
N THR A 209 -45.60 0.84 -0.90
CA THR A 209 -45.69 0.57 0.55
C THR A 209 -47.01 1.08 1.14
N GLU A 210 -47.44 2.29 0.78
CA GLU A 210 -48.72 2.84 1.22
C GLU A 210 -49.91 2.05 0.66
N LYS A 211 -49.85 1.66 -0.61
CA LYS A 211 -50.86 0.82 -1.25
C LYS A 211 -50.96 -0.53 -0.54
N LEU A 212 -49.83 -1.19 -0.26
CA LEU A 212 -49.79 -2.44 0.50
C LEU A 212 -50.36 -2.26 1.91
N LYS A 213 -50.04 -1.14 2.58
CA LYS A 213 -50.58 -0.81 3.90
C LYS A 213 -52.10 -0.68 3.87
N LYS A 214 -52.66 0.08 2.91
CA LYS A 214 -54.12 0.23 2.73
C LYS A 214 -54.80 -1.10 2.44
N GLN A 215 -54.22 -1.94 1.58
CA GLN A 215 -54.73 -3.28 1.29
C GLN A 215 -54.75 -4.16 2.54
N ARG A 216 -53.70 -4.11 3.37
CA ARG A 216 -53.63 -4.86 4.64
C ARG A 216 -54.63 -4.34 5.68
N GLU A 217 -54.83 -3.04 5.77
CA GLU A 217 -55.82 -2.42 6.66
C GLU A 217 -57.26 -2.76 6.25
N GLU A 218 -57.57 -2.71 4.96
CA GLU A 218 -58.89 -3.10 4.44
C GLU A 218 -59.17 -4.58 4.69
N GLN A 219 -58.20 -5.46 4.41
CA GLN A 219 -58.29 -6.88 4.74
C GLN A 219 -58.52 -7.11 6.23
N ALA A 220 -57.79 -6.40 7.10
CA ALA A 220 -57.96 -6.50 8.55
C ALA A 220 -59.36 -6.02 9.00
N ARG A 221 -59.88 -4.93 8.41
CA ARG A 221 -61.22 -4.42 8.72
C ARG A 221 -62.31 -5.39 8.29
N LEU A 222 -62.20 -5.96 7.09
CA LEU A 222 -63.15 -6.96 6.60
C LEU A 222 -63.13 -8.20 7.49
N GLU A 223 -61.95 -8.69 7.87
CA GLU A 223 -61.80 -9.82 8.78
C GLU A 223 -62.36 -9.51 10.18
N GLN A 224 -62.15 -8.30 10.70
CA GLN A 224 -62.74 -7.88 11.97
C GLN A 224 -64.27 -7.83 11.90
N GLN A 225 -64.85 -7.25 10.84
CA GLN A 225 -66.29 -7.24 10.63
C GLN A 225 -66.86 -8.66 10.55
N ARG A 226 -66.18 -9.58 9.84
CA ARG A 226 -66.56 -10.99 9.79
C ARG A 226 -66.59 -11.61 11.18
N ARG A 227 -65.54 -11.42 11.97
CA ARG A 227 -65.47 -11.93 13.36
C ARG A 227 -66.59 -11.37 14.23
N GLU A 228 -66.83 -10.06 14.17
CA GLU A 228 -67.91 -9.41 14.94
C GLU A 228 -69.30 -9.92 14.53
N THR A 229 -69.56 -10.13 13.23
CA THR A 229 -70.82 -10.71 12.75
C THR A 229 -71.00 -12.17 13.18
N GLU A 230 -69.93 -12.97 13.15
CA GLU A 230 -69.94 -14.36 13.59
C GLU A 230 -70.15 -14.47 15.11
N GLU A 231 -69.47 -13.62 15.89
CA GLU A 231 -69.65 -13.55 17.35
C GLU A 231 -71.05 -13.06 17.73
N ALA A 232 -71.62 -12.09 16.99
CA ALA A 232 -72.99 -11.63 17.20
C ALA A 232 -74.02 -12.73 16.87
N ALA A 233 -73.84 -13.45 15.75
CA ALA A 233 -74.69 -14.58 15.39
C ALA A 233 -74.62 -15.70 16.43
N LYS A 234 -73.43 -16.01 16.95
CA LYS A 234 -73.23 -16.97 18.05
C LYS A 234 -73.95 -16.52 19.33
N ARG A 235 -73.86 -15.24 19.72
CA ARG A 235 -74.59 -14.71 20.90
C ARG A 235 -76.11 -14.76 20.73
N ASP A 236 -76.62 -14.45 19.53
CA ASP A 236 -78.05 -14.48 19.25
C ASP A 236 -78.61 -15.92 19.24
N GLU A 237 -77.84 -16.89 18.73
CA GLU A 237 -78.15 -18.33 18.84
C GLU A 237 -78.15 -18.80 20.30
N GLU A 238 -77.17 -18.38 21.11
CA GLU A 238 -77.05 -18.74 22.52
C GLU A 238 -78.17 -18.12 23.40
N MET A 239 -78.72 -16.96 22.99
CA MET A 239 -79.86 -16.31 23.67
C MET A 239 -81.26 -16.73 23.17
N GLY A 240 -81.36 -17.69 22.24
CA GLY A 240 -82.64 -18.34 21.88
C GLY A 240 -83.70 -17.46 21.21
N ARG A 241 -83.31 -16.41 20.46
CA ARG A 241 -84.25 -15.60 19.66
C ARG A 241 -84.64 -16.31 18.35
N PRO A 242 -85.89 -16.18 17.85
CA PRO A 242 -86.32 -16.84 16.62
C PRO A 242 -85.56 -16.29 15.41
N LYS A 243 -85.03 -17.20 14.59
CA LYS A 243 -84.27 -16.91 13.37
C LYS A 243 -85.17 -16.13 12.39
N ALA A 244 -84.88 -14.85 12.16
CA ALA A 244 -85.59 -14.06 11.16
C ALA A 244 -85.39 -14.71 9.77
N ALA A 245 -86.49 -15.14 9.16
CA ALA A 245 -86.53 -15.98 7.96
C ALA A 245 -86.20 -15.25 6.63
N ASP A 246 -85.43 -14.15 6.67
CA ASP A 246 -85.01 -13.41 5.47
C ASP A 246 -83.52 -13.04 5.51
N ALA A 247 -82.71 -13.87 6.15
CA ALA A 247 -81.26 -13.78 6.05
C ALA A 247 -80.82 -14.40 4.72
N THR A 248 -80.65 -13.54 3.71
CA THR A 248 -79.88 -13.88 2.51
C THR A 248 -78.56 -14.50 2.98
N PRO A 249 -78.15 -15.69 2.46
CA PRO A 249 -76.91 -16.32 2.86
C PRO A 249 -75.77 -15.32 2.75
N PRO A 250 -74.88 -15.19 3.76
CA PRO A 250 -73.64 -14.45 3.57
C PRO A 250 -72.99 -15.03 2.31
N PRO A 251 -72.57 -14.21 1.34
CA PRO A 251 -71.89 -14.75 0.17
C PRO A 251 -70.70 -15.55 0.68
N GLU A 252 -70.71 -16.85 0.41
CA GLU A 252 -69.56 -17.74 0.59
C GLU A 252 -68.44 -17.19 -0.29
N THR A 253 -67.67 -16.28 0.29
CA THR A 253 -66.40 -15.87 -0.27
C THR A 253 -65.39 -16.85 0.28
N ASP A 254 -65.29 -17.99 -0.42
CA ASP A 254 -64.05 -18.75 -0.53
C ASP A 254 -62.95 -17.79 -0.99
N THR A 255 -62.39 -17.06 -0.04
CA THR A 255 -61.17 -16.30 -0.23
C THR A 255 -60.27 -16.69 0.91
N THR A 256 -59.60 -17.84 0.71
CA THR A 256 -58.21 -17.95 1.16
C THR A 256 -57.58 -16.60 0.80
N PRO A 257 -57.02 -15.82 1.76
CA PRO A 257 -56.39 -14.55 1.45
C PRO A 257 -55.15 -14.87 0.63
N GLU A 258 -55.36 -15.02 -0.67
CA GLU A 258 -54.32 -15.09 -1.66
C GLU A 258 -53.62 -13.74 -1.51
N GLN A 259 -52.45 -13.78 -0.87
CA GLN A 259 -51.51 -12.69 -0.90
C GLN A 259 -51.21 -12.47 -2.37
N THR A 260 -52.01 -11.64 -3.02
CA THR A 260 -51.83 -11.27 -4.41
C THR A 260 -50.48 -10.58 -4.45
N ALA A 261 -49.47 -11.32 -4.91
CA ALA A 261 -48.12 -10.81 -5.04
C ALA A 261 -48.22 -9.53 -5.88
N PRO A 262 -47.57 -8.44 -5.45
CA PRO A 262 -47.73 -7.17 -6.13
C PRO A 262 -47.30 -7.31 -7.59
N ALA A 263 -48.21 -6.95 -8.50
CA ALA A 263 -47.97 -7.06 -9.93
C ALA A 263 -46.83 -6.14 -10.38
N PRO A 264 -46.03 -6.53 -11.39
CA PRO A 264 -44.93 -5.71 -11.88
C PRO A 264 -45.44 -4.41 -12.51
N ILE A 265 -44.75 -3.30 -12.24
CA ILE A 265 -45.11 -1.97 -12.75
C ILE A 265 -44.60 -1.86 -14.19
N LYS A 266 -45.52 -1.76 -15.16
CA LYS A 266 -45.21 -1.59 -16.58
C LYS A 266 -45.32 -0.11 -16.98
N GLY A 267 -44.22 0.45 -17.46
CA GLY A 267 -44.22 1.76 -18.13
C GLY A 267 -44.39 1.62 -19.64
N ASN A 268 -44.62 2.74 -20.33
CA ASN A 268 -44.74 2.80 -21.79
C ASN A 268 -43.41 2.58 -22.53
N TYR A 269 -42.29 2.61 -21.81
CA TYR A 269 -40.95 2.36 -22.32
C TYR A 269 -40.10 1.66 -21.27
N GLY A 270 -39.17 0.81 -21.71
CA GLY A 270 -38.26 0.07 -20.85
C GLY A 270 -38.84 -1.22 -20.27
N ARG A 271 -38.04 -1.90 -19.44
CA ARG A 271 -38.46 -3.12 -18.74
C ARG A 271 -39.38 -2.77 -17.56
N ALA A 272 -40.30 -3.68 -17.25
CA ALA A 272 -41.16 -3.57 -16.08
C ALA A 272 -40.33 -3.61 -14.78
N ALA A 273 -40.73 -2.83 -13.79
CA ALA A 273 -40.15 -2.88 -12.45
C ALA A 273 -40.82 -3.97 -11.61
N SER A 274 -40.03 -4.84 -10.98
CA SER A 274 -40.55 -5.82 -10.03
C SER A 274 -40.84 -5.15 -8.68
N VAL A 275 -41.96 -5.54 -8.07
CA VAL A 275 -42.32 -5.15 -6.71
C VAL A 275 -42.31 -6.43 -5.88
N SER A 276 -41.63 -6.41 -4.74
CA SER A 276 -41.63 -7.53 -3.80
C SER A 276 -41.69 -7.01 -2.37
N VAL A 277 -42.37 -7.77 -1.51
CA VAL A 277 -42.44 -7.46 -0.08
C VAL A 277 -41.18 -8.02 0.58
N VAL A 278 -40.36 -7.14 1.17
CA VAL A 278 -39.12 -7.52 1.88
C VAL A 278 -39.26 -7.15 3.35
N LYS A 279 -38.87 -8.07 4.24
CA LYS A 279 -38.79 -7.79 5.68
C LYS A 279 -37.47 -7.07 5.95
N VAL A 280 -37.55 -5.81 6.37
CA VAL A 280 -36.38 -4.97 6.68
C VAL A 280 -36.32 -4.76 8.20
N VAL A 281 -35.15 -5.00 8.79
CA VAL A 281 -34.89 -4.69 10.20
C VAL A 281 -34.72 -3.17 10.32
N THR A 282 -35.62 -2.50 11.02
CA THR A 282 -35.63 -1.03 11.16
C THR A 282 -35.01 -0.53 12.47
N GLY A 283 -34.75 -1.44 13.40
CA GLY A 283 -34.15 -1.12 14.69
C GLY A 283 -33.95 -2.38 15.54
N ILE A 284 -33.19 -2.23 16.62
CA ILE A 284 -32.95 -3.28 17.61
C ILE A 284 -33.74 -2.92 18.85
N SER A 285 -34.75 -3.72 19.20
CA SER A 285 -35.54 -3.53 20.41
C SER A 285 -34.85 -4.09 21.65
N ASP A 286 -34.14 -5.22 21.50
CA ASP A 286 -33.40 -5.88 22.57
C ASP A 286 -32.00 -6.27 22.07
N GLN A 287 -31.00 -5.52 22.53
CA GLN A 287 -29.60 -5.74 22.18
C GLN A 287 -29.06 -7.06 22.76
N GLY A 288 -29.51 -7.45 23.96
CA GLY A 288 -29.03 -8.65 24.65
C GLY A 288 -29.50 -9.92 23.97
N ALA A 289 -30.78 -9.98 23.60
CA ALA A 289 -31.33 -11.10 22.84
C ALA A 289 -30.69 -11.23 21.45
N LEU A 290 -30.45 -10.10 20.76
CA LEU A 290 -29.77 -10.11 19.46
C LEU A 290 -28.34 -10.61 19.59
N TYR A 291 -27.59 -10.15 20.61
CA TYR A 291 -26.25 -10.65 20.86
C TYR A 291 -26.25 -12.14 21.18
N ALA A 292 -27.16 -12.62 22.03
CA ALA A 292 -27.26 -14.03 22.36
C ALA A 292 -27.52 -14.91 21.13
N PHE A 293 -28.29 -14.40 20.17
CA PHE A 293 -28.53 -15.05 18.88
C PHE A 293 -27.29 -15.02 17.95
N LEU A 294 -26.57 -13.89 17.89
CA LEU A 294 -25.45 -13.69 16.97
C LEU A 294 -24.07 -14.06 17.53
N LYS A 295 -23.93 -14.36 18.82
CA LYS A 295 -22.64 -14.58 19.50
C LYS A 295 -21.73 -15.61 18.83
N ASP A 296 -22.31 -16.60 18.15
CA ASP A 296 -21.59 -17.65 17.45
C ASP A 296 -21.36 -17.38 15.97
N HIS A 297 -21.90 -16.27 15.45
CA HIS A 297 -21.76 -15.87 14.06
C HIS A 297 -20.30 -15.51 13.73
N PRO A 298 -19.70 -16.07 12.66
CA PRO A 298 -18.30 -15.83 12.32
C PRO A 298 -17.92 -14.36 12.16
N GLU A 299 -18.77 -13.56 11.50
CA GLU A 299 -18.50 -12.14 11.28
C GLU A 299 -18.49 -11.33 12.58
N LEU A 300 -19.35 -11.67 13.54
CA LEU A 300 -19.36 -10.99 14.83
C LEU A 300 -18.09 -11.33 15.61
N LYS A 301 -17.69 -12.61 15.61
CA LYS A 301 -16.42 -13.06 16.23
C LYS A 301 -15.22 -12.33 15.62
N GLN A 302 -15.13 -12.25 14.30
CA GLN A 302 -14.02 -11.54 13.63
C GLN A 302 -14.01 -10.05 14.00
N THR A 303 -15.19 -9.41 14.00
CA THR A 303 -15.31 -8.00 14.39
C THR A 303 -14.87 -7.79 15.84
N MET A 304 -15.23 -8.69 16.75
CA MET A 304 -14.77 -8.65 18.15
C MET A 304 -13.26 -8.82 18.28
N ILE A 305 -12.65 -9.74 17.51
CA ILE A 305 -11.19 -9.93 17.46
C ILE A 305 -10.50 -8.66 16.97
N ASP A 306 -10.98 -8.05 15.87
CA ASP A 306 -10.38 -6.83 15.31
C ASP A 306 -10.47 -5.66 16.29
N LEU A 307 -11.59 -5.53 17.00
CA LEU A 307 -11.77 -4.51 18.04
C LEU A 307 -10.84 -4.75 19.23
N ALA A 308 -10.71 -6.00 19.67
CA ALA A 308 -9.78 -6.39 20.73
C ALA A 308 -8.32 -6.10 20.34
N GLN A 309 -7.89 -6.48 19.13
CA GLN A 309 -6.54 -6.20 18.63
C GLN A 309 -6.24 -4.69 18.57
N ARG A 310 -7.22 -3.86 18.16
CA ARG A 310 -7.07 -2.39 18.18
C ARG A 310 -6.94 -1.84 19.59
N ALA A 311 -7.65 -2.41 20.56
CA ALA A 311 -7.58 -2.00 21.97
C ALA A 311 -6.22 -2.40 22.58
N VAL A 312 -5.77 -3.64 22.35
CA VAL A 312 -4.44 -4.12 22.77
C VAL A 312 -3.32 -3.27 22.16
N LYS A 313 -3.39 -2.94 20.86
CA LYS A 313 -2.42 -2.06 20.19
C LYS A 313 -2.35 -0.66 20.81
N LYS A 314 -3.44 -0.19 21.42
CA LYS A 314 -3.50 1.09 22.13
C LYS A 314 -3.10 0.99 23.61
N GLY A 315 -2.74 -0.20 24.09
CA GLY A 315 -2.32 -0.44 25.47
C GLY A 315 -3.46 -0.68 26.46
N PHE A 316 -4.68 -0.99 25.99
CA PHE A 316 -5.78 -1.37 26.88
C PHE A 316 -5.73 -2.87 27.18
N GLU A 317 -5.98 -3.22 28.45
CA GLU A 317 -6.23 -4.61 28.85
C GLU A 317 -7.63 -5.03 28.35
N VAL A 318 -7.67 -6.06 27.51
CA VAL A 318 -8.93 -6.61 27.00
C VAL A 318 -9.21 -7.93 27.73
N PRO A 319 -10.31 -8.06 28.47
CA PRO A 319 -10.64 -9.30 29.16
C PRO A 319 -11.03 -10.41 28.16
N GLY A 320 -10.63 -11.65 28.46
CA GLY A 320 -11.08 -12.84 27.72
C GLY A 320 -10.38 -13.08 26.38
N VAL A 321 -9.25 -12.43 26.11
CA VAL A 321 -8.41 -12.69 24.93
C VAL A 321 -7.05 -13.24 25.33
N SER A 322 -6.52 -14.14 24.51
CA SER A 322 -5.13 -14.61 24.62
C SER A 322 -4.24 -13.71 23.77
N ILE A 323 -3.16 -13.20 24.35
CA ILE A 323 -2.20 -12.30 23.69
C ILE A 323 -0.86 -13.02 23.63
N ASP A 324 -0.34 -13.23 22.42
CA ASP A 324 1.00 -13.75 22.18
C ASP A 324 1.89 -12.64 21.61
N GLU A 325 3.07 -12.44 22.19
CA GLU A 325 4.06 -11.49 21.68
C GLU A 325 4.82 -12.10 20.51
N GLN A 326 4.73 -11.45 19.34
CA GLN A 326 5.41 -11.88 18.12
C GLN A 326 6.26 -10.73 17.58
N ALA A 327 7.54 -10.99 17.37
CA ALA A 327 8.42 -10.06 16.67
C ALA A 327 8.00 -9.99 15.19
N LYS A 328 7.57 -8.81 14.74
CA LYS A 328 7.17 -8.57 13.35
C LYS A 328 8.20 -7.70 12.65
N VAL A 329 8.78 -8.21 11.57
CA VAL A 329 9.62 -7.42 10.66
C VAL A 329 8.69 -6.63 9.72
N SER A 330 8.81 -5.30 9.72
CA SER A 330 8.02 -4.39 8.87
C SER A 330 8.72 -4.03 7.58
#